data_AF-A0A139SIE9-F1
#
_entry.id   AF-A0A139SIE9-F1
#
_cell.length_a   1.000
_cell.length_b   1.000
_cell.length_c   1.000
_cell.angle_alpha   90.00
_cell.angle_beta   90.00
_cell.angle_gamma   90.00
#
_symmetry.space_group_name_H-M   'P 1'
#
loop_
_entity.id
_entity.type
_entity.pdbx_description
1 polymer ?
#
loop_
_entity_poly.entity_id
_entity_poly.type
_entity_poly.pdbx_seq_one_letter_code
_entity_poly.pdbx_strand_id
1 'polypeptide(L)'
;MPPTKEDAFSRKQYWIALATPIVIALPPLLVLCLIWGEGYLAFIYYFAWAALACCAPAAALSYTTLRMIQRMGKEAMKSREALLSGFEQVERILPRNTMISAVLLLLGGGSAVITIAPFIGGRGFFYCVGVVIILVPMGLWSLFRHVYPMLRRPLPDGAGRVTGRAITREQAPKVWELVEQVSTRARVVMPDNIIIGLDASFYATESALYLSGATQPVTGRSLFLSVPYMAFMSRDELAVVIGHELAHFTGADTEYTLKFARIYARAHQHYEAMDLDENENDSRKGPPWLTAPARALVAYFLSNFDLAVQHWSRDREFLADAVGAAAAPSPAAAAIALMRTTTLAHVIEPVLHTFAYNGGRSSHPGGLLASVLEAVAQAPELDPLKHLEESQPHPRESHPPTQQRIEALGVALNADLVLSASSREPSGLLEELGLR
;
A
#
# COMPACT_ATOMS: atom_id res chain seq x y z
N MET A 1 -58.28 23.96 39.45
CA MET A 1 -57.57 25.09 38.81
C MET A 1 -56.11 24.70 38.67
N PRO A 2 -55.64 24.33 37.46
CA PRO A 2 -54.25 23.92 37.26
C PRO A 2 -53.40 25.11 36.79
N PRO A 3 -52.22 25.37 37.38
CA PRO A 3 -51.30 26.38 36.87
C PRO A 3 -50.56 25.88 35.63
N THR A 4 -50.26 26.84 34.76
CA THR A 4 -49.92 26.74 33.34
C THR A 4 -48.44 26.47 33.05
N LYS A 5 -48.16 25.95 31.86
CA LYS A 5 -46.87 25.49 31.31
C LYS A 5 -45.81 26.60 31.04
N GLU A 6 -45.87 27.74 31.71
CA GLU A 6 -44.92 28.86 31.44
C GLU A 6 -43.68 28.89 32.32
N ASP A 7 -43.61 28.10 33.41
CA ASP A 7 -42.51 28.21 34.39
C ASP A 7 -41.37 27.19 34.24
N ALA A 8 -41.40 26.30 33.24
CA ALA A 8 -40.33 25.33 33.02
C ALA A 8 -39.24 25.81 32.04
N PHE A 9 -39.47 26.90 31.30
CA PHE A 9 -38.53 27.41 30.30
C PHE A 9 -37.59 28.52 30.81
N SER A 10 -37.89 29.15 31.96
CA SER A 10 -37.09 30.28 32.47
C SER A 10 -35.88 29.89 33.35
N ARG A 11 -35.80 28.64 33.86
CA ARG A 11 -34.67 28.21 34.72
C ARG A 11 -33.49 27.58 33.99
N LYS A 12 -33.62 27.17 32.72
CA LYS A 12 -32.50 26.57 31.95
C LYS A 12 -31.61 27.60 31.25
N GLN A 13 -32.07 28.83 31.06
CA GLN A 13 -31.27 29.92 30.46
C GLN A 13 -30.45 30.71 31.49
N TYR A 14 -30.75 30.61 32.79
CA TYR A 14 -30.02 31.32 33.84
C TYR A 14 -28.61 30.75 34.11
N TRP A 15 -28.38 29.46 33.87
CA TRP A 15 -27.07 28.83 34.07
C TRP A 15 -26.13 28.94 32.85
N ILE A 16 -26.66 29.17 31.65
CA ILE A 16 -25.83 29.41 30.44
C ILE A 16 -25.40 30.89 30.38
N ALA A 17 -26.17 31.81 30.96
CA ALA A 17 -25.79 33.22 31.04
C ALA A 17 -24.70 33.53 32.10
N LEU A 18 -24.53 32.68 33.13
CA LEU A 18 -23.53 32.92 34.19
C LEU A 18 -22.16 32.24 33.98
N ALA A 19 -22.06 31.25 33.10
CA ALA A 19 -20.79 30.55 32.84
C ALA A 19 -19.99 31.12 31.65
N THR A 20 -20.62 31.96 30.83
CA THR A 20 -20.01 32.48 29.59
C THR A 20 -19.06 33.68 29.81
N PRO A 21 -19.21 34.56 30.82
CA PRO A 21 -18.24 35.62 31.07
C PRO A 21 -16.93 35.12 31.70
N ILE A 22 -16.95 34.00 32.43
CA ILE A 22 -15.78 33.52 33.19
C ILE A 22 -14.75 32.82 32.28
N VAL A 23 -15.22 32.18 31.19
CA VAL A 23 -14.33 31.52 30.22
C VAL A 23 -13.75 32.51 29.19
N ILE A 24 -14.38 33.68 29.01
CA ILE A 24 -13.92 34.74 28.09
C ILE A 24 -13.14 35.85 28.83
N ALA A 25 -13.31 36.00 30.15
CA ALA A 25 -12.62 37.02 30.95
C ALA A 25 -11.31 36.56 31.64
N LEU A 26 -10.96 35.28 31.59
CA LEU A 26 -9.66 34.80 32.08
C LEU A 26 -8.44 35.42 31.34
N PRO A 27 -8.47 35.58 29.99
CA PRO A 27 -7.38 36.21 29.26
C PRO A 27 -7.16 37.71 29.61
N PRO A 28 -8.20 38.57 29.72
CA PRO A 28 -8.00 39.96 30.15
C PRO A 28 -7.51 40.11 31.60
N LEU A 29 -7.89 39.23 32.52
CA LEU A 29 -7.41 39.26 33.91
C LEU A 29 -5.94 38.86 34.02
N LEU A 30 -5.47 37.90 33.21
CA LEU A 30 -4.05 37.60 33.04
C LEU A 30 -3.28 38.77 32.41
N VAL A 31 -3.91 39.50 31.48
CA VAL A 31 -3.40 40.74 30.88
C VAL A 31 -3.39 41.91 31.88
N LEU A 32 -4.24 41.91 32.91
CA LEU A 32 -4.22 42.92 33.98
C LEU A 32 -3.15 42.63 35.04
N CYS A 33 -2.91 41.37 35.38
CA CYS A 33 -1.77 40.97 36.23
C CYS A 33 -0.42 41.35 35.60
N LEU A 34 -0.36 41.33 34.28
CA LEU A 34 0.75 41.69 33.41
C LEU A 34 1.19 43.17 33.45
N ILE A 35 0.28 44.08 33.81
CA ILE A 35 0.45 45.55 33.64
C ILE A 35 1.13 46.19 34.87
N TRP A 36 1.22 45.50 36.00
CA TRP A 36 2.05 45.92 37.12
C TRP A 36 3.46 45.36 36.96
N GLY A 37 4.49 46.19 37.08
CA GLY A 37 5.88 45.97 36.61
C GLY A 37 6.60 44.64 36.93
N GLU A 38 6.08 43.81 37.84
CA GLU A 38 6.59 42.44 38.07
C GLU A 38 5.80 41.34 37.32
N GLY A 39 4.55 41.61 36.96
CA GLY A 39 3.68 40.69 36.22
C GLY A 39 4.01 40.56 34.74
N TYR A 40 4.62 41.59 34.13
CA TYR A 40 5.10 41.55 32.74
C TYR A 40 6.13 40.46 32.52
N LEU A 41 7.13 40.44 33.40
CA LEU A 41 8.13 39.39 33.43
C LEU A 41 7.47 38.04 33.77
N ALA A 42 6.58 37.99 34.76
CA ALA A 42 5.87 36.76 35.12
C ALA A 42 5.14 36.13 33.94
N PHE A 43 4.46 36.90 33.09
CA PHE A 43 3.80 36.41 31.88
C PHE A 43 4.76 35.86 30.83
N ILE A 44 5.86 36.56 30.57
CA ILE A 44 6.91 36.04 29.68
C ILE A 44 7.44 34.72 30.23
N TYR A 45 7.66 34.64 31.56
CA TYR A 45 8.04 33.39 32.21
C TYR A 45 6.98 32.29 32.06
N TYR A 46 5.69 32.59 32.20
CA TYR A 46 4.62 31.59 32.01
C TYR A 46 4.63 31.02 30.58
N PHE A 47 4.75 31.86 29.55
CA PHE A 47 4.81 31.38 28.17
C PHE A 47 6.12 30.67 27.83
N ALA A 48 7.24 31.07 28.44
CA ALA A 48 8.51 30.36 28.32
C ALA A 48 8.41 28.94 28.94
N TRP A 49 7.83 28.83 30.13
CA TRP A 49 7.58 27.54 30.77
C TRP A 49 6.56 26.69 30.00
N ALA A 50 5.51 27.30 29.44
CA ALA A 50 4.55 26.60 28.59
C ALA A 50 5.21 26.07 27.31
N ALA A 51 6.09 26.85 26.70
CA ALA A 51 6.87 26.43 25.54
C ALA A 51 7.75 25.21 25.88
N LEU A 52 8.47 25.25 27.00
CA LEU A 52 9.28 24.12 27.47
C LEU A 52 8.42 22.90 27.81
N ALA A 53 7.30 23.09 28.52
CA ALA A 53 6.39 22.04 28.94
C ALA A 53 5.69 21.34 27.77
N CYS A 54 5.58 21.99 26.61
CA CYS A 54 5.06 21.36 25.39
C CYS A 54 6.17 20.77 24.52
N CYS A 55 7.24 21.53 24.25
CA CYS A 55 8.29 21.12 23.33
C CYS A 55 9.14 19.96 23.88
N ALA A 56 9.43 19.91 25.18
CA ALA A 56 10.26 18.84 25.74
C ALA A 56 9.57 17.46 25.68
N PRO A 57 8.30 17.30 26.09
CA PRO A 57 7.57 16.04 25.90
C PRO A 57 7.37 15.69 24.42
N ALA A 58 7.13 16.68 23.54
CA ALA A 58 7.03 16.42 22.12
C ALA A 58 8.33 15.85 21.54
N ALA A 59 9.47 16.43 21.91
CA ALA A 59 10.79 15.94 21.50
C ALA A 59 11.06 14.52 22.05
N ALA A 60 10.75 14.28 23.32
CA ALA A 60 10.90 12.96 23.94
C ALA A 60 10.00 11.89 23.29
N LEU A 61 8.74 12.23 22.99
CA LEU A 61 7.80 11.34 22.33
C LEU A 61 8.21 11.03 20.89
N SER A 62 8.64 12.04 20.14
CA SER A 62 9.17 11.86 18.78
C SER A 62 10.43 11.00 18.78
N TYR A 63 11.38 11.28 19.69
CA TYR A 63 12.61 10.50 19.82
C TYR A 63 12.33 9.03 20.15
N THR A 64 11.47 8.77 21.15
CA THR A 64 11.12 7.39 21.54
C THR A 64 10.38 6.65 20.42
N THR A 65 9.52 7.33 19.67
CA THR A 65 8.84 6.77 18.48
C THR A 65 9.85 6.39 17.39
N LEU A 66 10.80 7.28 17.05
CA LEU A 66 11.84 6.98 16.07
C LEU A 66 12.74 5.81 16.50
N ARG A 67 13.12 5.75 17.79
CA ARG A 67 13.92 4.64 18.34
C ARG A 67 13.15 3.31 18.33
N MET A 68 11.84 3.35 18.57
CA MET A 68 10.96 2.19 18.46
C MET A 68 10.91 1.67 17.02
N ILE A 69 10.70 2.57 16.03
CA ILE A 69 10.72 2.22 14.60
C ILE A 69 12.03 1.52 14.22
N GLN A 70 13.18 2.12 14.57
CA GLN A 70 14.50 1.54 14.30
C GLN A 70 14.67 0.16 14.92
N ARG A 71 14.22 -0.01 16.17
CA ARG A 71 14.36 -1.27 16.89
C ARG A 71 13.47 -2.36 16.26
N MET A 72 12.21 -2.04 15.99
CA MET A 72 11.26 -2.97 15.38
C MET A 72 11.69 -3.36 13.97
N GLY A 73 12.19 -2.41 13.17
CA GLY A 73 12.75 -2.69 11.84
C GLY A 73 13.95 -3.64 11.88
N LYS A 74 14.85 -3.49 12.87
CA LYS A 74 15.96 -4.44 13.09
C LYS A 74 15.48 -5.81 13.58
N GLU A 75 14.49 -5.84 14.47
CA GLU A 75 13.93 -7.09 15.00
C GLU A 75 13.12 -7.85 13.94
N ALA A 76 12.54 -7.16 12.95
CA ALA A 76 11.79 -7.73 11.83
C ALA A 76 12.60 -8.71 10.97
N MET A 77 13.93 -8.61 10.97
CA MET A 77 14.81 -9.57 10.29
C MET A 77 14.87 -10.94 10.98
N LYS A 78 14.46 -11.06 12.25
CA LYS A 78 14.62 -12.30 13.03
C LYS A 78 13.59 -13.37 12.67
N SER A 79 12.38 -12.96 12.31
CA SER A 79 11.26 -13.86 11.97
C SER A 79 10.14 -13.09 11.28
N ARG A 80 9.27 -13.81 10.57
CA ARG A 80 8.07 -13.24 9.92
C ARG A 80 7.08 -12.68 10.95
N GLU A 81 6.97 -13.33 12.10
CA GLU A 81 6.15 -12.88 13.22
C GLU A 81 6.69 -11.56 13.81
N ALA A 82 8.01 -11.40 13.90
CA ALA A 82 8.63 -10.15 14.33
C ALA A 82 8.38 -9.02 13.32
N LEU A 83 8.43 -9.30 12.01
CA LEU A 83 8.06 -8.35 10.97
C LEU A 83 6.61 -7.88 11.14
N LEU A 84 5.65 -8.82 11.17
CA LEU A 84 4.23 -8.48 11.27
C LEU A 84 3.90 -7.74 12.57
N SER A 85 4.32 -8.28 13.71
CA SER A 85 4.01 -7.70 15.02
C SER A 85 4.67 -6.33 15.22
N GLY A 86 5.91 -6.15 14.76
CA GLY A 86 6.62 -4.88 14.77
C GLY A 86 5.95 -3.84 13.89
N PHE A 87 5.58 -4.21 12.66
CA PHE A 87 4.92 -3.31 11.72
C PHE A 87 3.53 -2.89 12.23
N GLU A 88 2.71 -3.84 12.72
CA GLU A 88 1.41 -3.57 13.33
C GLU A 88 1.51 -2.64 14.54
N GLN A 89 2.52 -2.84 15.37
CA GLN A 89 2.73 -2.00 16.56
C GLN A 89 3.08 -0.57 16.15
N VAL A 90 3.99 -0.39 15.19
CA VAL A 90 4.35 0.94 14.69
C VAL A 90 3.15 1.61 14.03
N GLU A 91 2.45 0.93 13.13
CA GLU A 91 1.31 1.47 12.41
C GLU A 91 0.19 1.93 13.35
N ARG A 92 -0.03 1.22 14.46
CA ARG A 92 -1.02 1.59 15.48
C ARG A 92 -0.60 2.80 16.32
N ILE A 93 0.68 2.91 16.65
CA ILE A 93 1.20 3.93 17.58
C ILE A 93 1.56 5.23 16.84
N LEU A 94 2.05 5.12 15.61
CA LEU A 94 2.64 6.22 14.85
C LEU A 94 1.64 7.38 14.65
N PRO A 95 0.40 7.18 14.15
CA PRO A 95 -0.53 8.29 13.95
C PRO A 95 -0.86 9.02 15.24
N ARG A 96 -1.04 8.28 16.35
CA ARG A 96 -1.33 8.83 17.67
C ARG A 96 -0.16 9.66 18.20
N ASN A 97 1.05 9.11 18.19
CA ASN A 97 2.22 9.80 18.72
C ASN A 97 2.56 11.04 17.88
N THR A 98 2.46 10.94 16.54
CA THR A 98 2.63 12.09 15.64
C THR A 98 1.61 13.17 15.91
N MET A 99 0.33 12.81 16.12
CA MET A 99 -0.71 13.77 16.47
C MET A 99 -0.41 14.50 17.78
N ILE A 100 -0.05 13.77 18.84
CA ILE A 100 0.29 14.36 20.15
C ILE A 100 1.52 15.27 20.02
N SER A 101 2.61 14.78 19.42
CA SER A 101 3.83 15.57 19.23
C SER A 101 3.57 16.83 18.39
N ALA A 102 2.78 16.74 17.31
CA ALA A 102 2.47 17.88 16.46
C ALA A 102 1.61 18.94 17.18
N VAL A 103 0.61 18.52 17.96
CA VAL A 103 -0.20 19.44 18.79
C VAL A 103 0.70 20.16 19.80
N LEU A 104 1.55 19.41 20.50
CA LEU A 104 2.48 19.98 21.49
C LEU A 104 3.48 20.94 20.83
N LEU A 105 4.03 20.62 19.66
CA LEU A 105 4.94 21.51 18.93
C LEU A 105 4.24 22.79 18.47
N LEU A 106 2.99 22.71 18.00
CA LEU A 106 2.23 23.89 17.58
C LEU A 106 1.95 24.82 18.78
N LEU A 107 1.50 24.27 19.90
CA LEU A 107 1.23 25.04 21.13
C LEU A 107 2.52 25.59 21.75
N GLY A 108 3.58 24.79 21.78
CA GLY A 108 4.88 25.17 22.32
C GLY A 108 5.58 26.23 21.46
N GLY A 109 5.55 26.07 20.13
CA GLY A 109 6.05 27.06 19.19
C GLY A 109 5.29 28.38 19.26
N GLY A 110 3.95 28.33 19.34
CA GLY A 110 3.14 29.52 19.58
C GLY A 110 3.50 30.24 20.89
N SER A 111 3.72 29.47 21.97
CA SER A 111 4.13 30.00 23.27
C SER A 111 5.54 30.62 23.23
N ALA A 112 6.48 30.02 22.47
CA ALA A 112 7.81 30.57 22.27
C ALA A 112 7.77 31.90 21.48
N VAL A 113 6.94 31.98 20.44
CA VAL A 113 6.74 33.23 19.68
C VAL A 113 6.19 34.34 20.60
N ILE A 114 5.21 34.04 21.46
CA ILE A 114 4.67 35.00 22.44
C ILE A 114 5.74 35.45 23.44
N THR A 115 6.64 34.54 23.84
CA THR A 115 7.76 34.85 24.75
C THR A 115 8.76 35.82 24.12
N ILE A 116 9.05 35.67 22.81
CA ILE A 116 10.04 36.48 22.09
C ILE A 116 9.45 37.81 21.59
N ALA A 117 8.15 37.84 21.26
CA ALA A 117 7.46 39.00 20.70
C ALA A 117 7.69 40.34 21.43
N PRO A 118 7.70 40.39 22.78
CA PRO A 118 8.11 41.55 23.57
C PRO A 118 9.43 42.22 23.16
N PHE A 119 10.44 41.42 22.84
CA PHE A 119 11.80 41.91 22.56
C PHE A 119 11.93 42.54 21.18
N ILE A 120 10.95 42.32 20.30
CA ILE A 120 10.88 42.91 18.96
C ILE A 120 10.36 44.36 19.02
N GLY A 121 9.55 44.68 20.02
CA GLY A 121 9.06 46.04 20.31
C GLY A 121 8.04 46.59 19.30
N GLY A 122 7.37 47.68 19.69
CA GLY A 122 6.46 48.43 18.85
C GLY A 122 5.33 47.61 18.23
N ARG A 123 5.09 47.80 16.92
CA ARG A 123 4.07 47.04 16.16
C ARG A 123 4.44 45.56 15.97
N GLY A 124 5.73 45.20 16.12
CA GLY A 124 6.25 43.84 15.97
C GLY A 124 5.57 42.82 16.89
N PHE A 125 5.31 43.21 18.14
CA PHE A 125 4.59 42.39 19.12
C PHE A 125 3.22 41.93 18.60
N PHE A 126 2.41 42.86 18.08
CA PHE A 126 1.07 42.56 17.59
C PHE A 126 1.09 41.69 16.34
N TYR A 127 2.10 41.84 15.47
CA TYR A 127 2.28 40.94 14.33
C TYR A 127 2.58 39.51 14.79
N CYS A 128 3.47 39.31 15.77
CA CYS A 128 3.77 37.98 16.30
C CYS A 128 2.55 37.32 16.94
N VAL A 129 1.77 38.07 17.73
CA VAL A 129 0.52 37.56 18.33
C VAL A 129 -0.50 37.20 17.23
N GLY A 130 -0.65 38.06 16.21
CA GLY A 130 -1.53 37.79 15.06
C GLY A 130 -1.12 36.54 14.29
N VAL A 131 0.19 36.34 14.08
CA VAL A 131 0.75 35.13 13.46
C VAL A 131 0.39 33.88 14.27
N VAL A 132 0.52 33.89 15.60
CA VAL A 132 0.17 32.74 16.45
C VAL A 132 -1.33 32.43 16.38
N ILE A 133 -2.19 33.45 16.48
CA ILE A 133 -3.65 33.29 16.43
C ILE A 133 -4.12 32.70 15.10
N ILE A 134 -3.41 32.95 14.00
CA ILE A 134 -3.77 32.43 12.68
C ILE A 134 -3.11 31.06 12.42
N LEU A 135 -1.80 30.95 12.61
CA LEU A 135 -1.04 29.77 12.18
C LEU A 135 -1.26 28.56 13.09
N VAL A 136 -1.46 28.74 14.41
CA VAL A 136 -1.66 27.60 15.31
C VAL A 136 -2.99 26.89 15.02
N PRO A 137 -4.16 27.58 14.94
CA PRO A 137 -5.41 26.93 14.56
C PRO A 137 -5.39 26.35 13.14
N MET A 138 -4.76 27.05 12.18
CA MET A 138 -4.62 26.55 10.81
C MET A 138 -3.76 25.27 10.76
N GLY A 139 -2.67 25.22 11.53
CA GLY A 139 -1.83 24.03 11.68
C GLY A 139 -2.57 22.87 12.34
N LEU A 140 -3.34 23.13 13.41
CA LEU A 140 -4.17 22.14 14.09
C LEU A 140 -5.27 21.58 13.16
N TRP A 141 -5.91 22.45 12.37
CA TRP A 141 -6.89 22.05 11.38
C TRP A 141 -6.29 21.17 10.28
N SER A 142 -5.11 21.55 9.76
CA SER A 142 -4.40 20.74 8.78
C SER A 142 -4.01 19.38 9.35
N LEU A 143 -3.46 19.34 10.57
CA LEU A 143 -3.11 18.10 11.26
C LEU A 143 -4.34 17.19 11.41
N PHE A 144 -5.47 17.75 11.85
CA PHE A 144 -6.72 17.03 11.95
C PHE A 144 -7.15 16.47 10.60
N ARG A 145 -7.12 17.26 9.52
CA ARG A 145 -7.52 16.81 8.17
C ARG A 145 -6.69 15.62 7.65
N HIS A 146 -5.38 15.60 7.89
CA HIS A 146 -4.48 14.59 7.28
C HIS A 146 -4.25 13.36 8.18
N VAL A 147 -4.21 13.53 9.51
CA VAL A 147 -3.91 12.42 10.45
C VAL A 147 -5.18 11.73 10.96
N TYR A 148 -6.31 12.43 11.04
CA TYR A 148 -7.57 11.83 11.49
C TYR A 148 -8.07 10.66 10.62
N PRO A 149 -7.97 10.69 9.26
CA PRO A 149 -8.32 9.54 8.44
C PRO A 149 -7.51 8.28 8.79
N MET A 150 -6.22 8.43 9.07
CA MET A 150 -5.33 7.34 9.49
C MET A 150 -5.81 6.67 10.79
N LEU A 151 -6.43 7.43 11.68
CA LEU A 151 -6.95 6.93 12.96
C LEU A 151 -8.29 6.21 12.84
N ARG A 152 -9.05 6.38 11.75
CA ARG A 152 -10.48 6.02 11.71
C ARG A 152 -10.93 5.06 10.61
N ARG A 153 -10.12 4.74 9.59
CA ARG A 153 -10.63 3.87 8.51
C ARG A 153 -9.61 2.86 7.97
N PRO A 154 -10.02 1.60 7.77
CA PRO A 154 -9.52 0.83 6.63
C PRO A 154 -10.04 1.54 5.35
N LEU A 155 -9.12 1.85 4.42
CA LEU A 155 -9.53 2.16 3.06
C LEU A 155 -10.36 0.96 2.56
N PRO A 156 -11.49 1.18 1.86
CA PRO A 156 -12.25 0.09 1.27
C PRO A 156 -11.30 -0.73 0.39
N ASP A 157 -11.41 -2.06 0.47
CA ASP A 157 -10.75 -2.97 -0.46
C ASP A 157 -11.00 -2.44 -1.88
N GLY A 158 -9.94 -1.97 -2.52
CA GLY A 158 -9.98 -1.55 -3.91
C GLY A 158 -10.26 -2.77 -4.74
N ALA A 159 -11.53 -3.12 -4.89
CA ALA A 159 -11.96 -4.25 -5.67
C ALA A 159 -11.63 -3.93 -7.13
N GLY A 160 -10.46 -4.41 -7.57
CA GLY A 160 -9.96 -4.18 -8.91
C GLY A 160 -10.97 -4.68 -9.91
N ARG A 161 -11.27 -3.84 -10.91
CA ARG A 161 -11.97 -4.31 -12.10
C ARG A 161 -10.97 -5.07 -12.95
N VAL A 162 -11.29 -6.33 -13.23
CA VAL A 162 -10.41 -7.22 -13.98
C VAL A 162 -11.07 -7.59 -15.29
N THR A 163 -10.32 -7.49 -16.38
CA THR A 163 -10.77 -7.95 -17.70
C THR A 163 -10.57 -9.46 -17.80
N GLY A 164 -11.57 -10.20 -17.35
CA GLY A 164 -11.58 -11.66 -17.41
C GLY A 164 -12.97 -12.25 -17.26
N ARG A 165 -13.08 -13.56 -17.50
CA ARG A 165 -14.30 -14.36 -17.36
C ARG A 165 -14.03 -15.49 -16.38
N ALA A 166 -14.87 -15.62 -15.36
CA ALA A 166 -14.90 -16.81 -14.53
C ALA A 166 -15.39 -17.98 -15.38
N ILE A 167 -14.66 -19.09 -15.35
CA ILE A 167 -15.01 -20.31 -16.11
C ILE A 167 -15.53 -21.38 -15.15
N THR A 168 -16.66 -21.99 -15.49
CA THR A 168 -17.16 -23.15 -14.73
C THR A 168 -16.50 -24.43 -15.20
N ARG A 169 -16.62 -25.50 -14.40
CA ARG A 169 -16.05 -26.81 -14.74
C ARG A 169 -16.63 -27.37 -16.03
N GLU A 170 -17.89 -27.06 -16.33
CA GLU A 170 -18.58 -27.50 -17.54
C GLU A 170 -18.08 -26.74 -18.78
N GLN A 171 -17.69 -25.47 -18.61
CA GLN A 171 -17.22 -24.63 -19.72
C GLN A 171 -15.79 -24.95 -20.14
N ALA A 172 -14.91 -25.28 -19.19
CA ALA A 172 -13.50 -25.53 -19.44
C ALA A 172 -12.99 -26.70 -18.58
N PRO A 173 -13.49 -27.93 -18.78
CA PRO A 173 -13.21 -29.07 -17.91
C PRO A 173 -11.72 -29.39 -17.82
N LYS A 174 -10.98 -29.24 -18.92
CA LYS A 174 -9.54 -29.51 -18.98
C LYS A 174 -8.70 -28.53 -18.18
N VAL A 175 -9.12 -27.26 -18.08
CA VAL A 175 -8.46 -26.27 -17.22
C VAL A 175 -8.65 -26.65 -15.76
N TRP A 176 -9.89 -26.97 -15.37
CA TRP A 176 -10.19 -27.42 -14.02
C TRP A 176 -9.47 -28.72 -13.64
N GLU A 177 -9.37 -29.66 -14.58
CA GLU A 177 -8.60 -30.91 -14.40
C GLU A 177 -7.11 -30.63 -14.21
N LEU A 178 -6.51 -29.73 -15.00
CA LEU A 178 -5.12 -29.32 -14.83
C LEU A 178 -4.89 -28.71 -13.44
N VAL A 179 -5.75 -27.79 -13.00
CA VAL A 179 -5.64 -27.14 -11.68
C VAL A 179 -5.82 -28.16 -10.55
N GLU A 180 -6.71 -29.15 -10.69
CA GLU A 180 -6.89 -30.25 -9.73
C GLU A 180 -5.65 -31.16 -9.66
N GLN A 181 -5.07 -31.51 -10.81
CA GLN A 181 -3.83 -32.29 -10.89
C GLN A 181 -2.66 -31.54 -10.22
N VAL A 182 -2.52 -30.24 -10.51
CA VAL A 182 -1.50 -29.37 -9.90
C VAL A 182 -1.71 -29.30 -8.40
N SER A 183 -2.94 -29.03 -7.95
CA SER A 183 -3.28 -28.92 -6.52
C SER A 183 -2.94 -30.19 -5.75
N THR A 184 -3.27 -31.35 -6.33
CA THR A 184 -2.96 -32.65 -5.75
C THR A 184 -1.45 -32.90 -5.69
N ARG A 185 -0.73 -32.63 -6.78
CA ARG A 185 0.69 -32.94 -6.92
C ARG A 185 1.57 -32.02 -6.07
N ALA A 186 1.31 -30.73 -6.09
CA ALA A 186 2.02 -29.71 -5.32
C ALA A 186 1.51 -29.60 -3.87
N ARG A 187 0.43 -30.32 -3.52
CA ARG A 187 -0.22 -30.29 -2.20
C ARG A 187 -0.67 -28.88 -1.81
N VAL A 188 -1.18 -28.14 -2.78
CA VAL A 188 -1.73 -26.79 -2.61
C VAL A 188 -3.25 -26.83 -2.58
N VAL A 189 -3.88 -25.83 -1.96
CA VAL A 189 -5.33 -25.79 -1.86
C VAL A 189 -5.95 -25.34 -3.19
N MET A 190 -7.00 -26.04 -3.62
CA MET A 190 -7.78 -25.66 -4.79
C MET A 190 -8.38 -24.25 -4.63
N PRO A 191 -8.36 -23.43 -5.70
CA PRO A 191 -9.10 -22.18 -5.73
C PRO A 191 -10.60 -22.43 -5.81
N ASP A 192 -11.39 -21.48 -5.33
CA ASP A 192 -12.85 -21.51 -5.42
C ASP A 192 -13.31 -21.05 -6.82
N ASN A 193 -12.54 -20.18 -7.47
CA ASN A 193 -12.82 -19.61 -8.79
C ASN A 193 -11.58 -19.65 -9.69
N ILE A 194 -11.79 -19.97 -10.97
CA ILE A 194 -10.77 -19.80 -12.02
C ILE A 194 -11.26 -18.72 -12.99
N ILE A 195 -10.43 -17.70 -13.17
CA ILE A 195 -10.68 -16.58 -14.07
C ILE A 195 -9.67 -16.64 -15.21
N ILE A 196 -10.17 -16.65 -16.44
CA ILE A 196 -9.35 -16.51 -17.63
C ILE A 196 -9.46 -15.06 -18.11
N GLY A 197 -8.34 -14.38 -18.31
CA GLY A 197 -8.37 -12.97 -18.68
C GLY A 197 -7.19 -12.48 -19.50
N LEU A 198 -7.18 -11.16 -19.70
CA LEU A 198 -6.30 -10.44 -20.63
C LEU A 198 -5.34 -9.49 -19.88
N ASP A 199 -4.89 -9.90 -18.70
CA ASP A 199 -4.00 -9.11 -17.85
C ASP A 199 -2.53 -9.51 -18.04
N ALA A 200 -1.61 -8.68 -17.55
CA ALA A 200 -0.16 -8.83 -17.71
C ALA A 200 0.47 -9.91 -16.82
N SER A 201 -0.29 -10.51 -15.90
CA SER A 201 0.26 -11.46 -14.92
C SER A 201 -0.69 -12.61 -14.62
N PHE A 202 -0.13 -13.73 -14.18
CA PHE A 202 -0.84 -14.74 -13.41
C PHE A 202 -0.88 -14.28 -11.96
N TYR A 203 -1.98 -14.55 -11.24
CA TYR A 203 -2.04 -14.27 -9.81
C TYR A 203 -3.12 -15.08 -9.09
N ALA A 204 -2.89 -15.31 -7.80
CA ALA A 204 -3.86 -15.83 -6.85
C ALA A 204 -4.30 -14.74 -5.86
N THR A 205 -5.61 -14.59 -5.60
CA THR A 205 -6.11 -13.60 -4.64
C THR A 205 -7.38 -14.04 -3.92
N GLU A 206 -7.55 -13.58 -2.68
CA GLU A 206 -8.81 -13.68 -1.92
C GLU A 206 -9.62 -12.38 -1.94
N SER A 207 -9.08 -11.31 -2.56
CA SER A 207 -9.79 -10.04 -2.71
C SER A 207 -10.97 -10.21 -3.65
N ALA A 208 -12.09 -9.56 -3.35
CA ALA A 208 -13.24 -9.52 -4.22
C ALA A 208 -12.87 -8.95 -5.61
N LEU A 209 -13.21 -9.66 -6.69
CA LEU A 209 -12.89 -9.27 -8.07
C LEU A 209 -14.16 -8.85 -8.81
N TYR A 210 -14.15 -7.66 -9.41
CA TYR A 210 -15.22 -7.23 -10.32
C TYR A 210 -14.82 -7.56 -11.76
N LEU A 211 -15.42 -8.61 -12.30
CA LEU A 211 -15.18 -9.02 -13.68
C LEU A 211 -15.88 -8.07 -14.68
N SER A 212 -15.30 -7.92 -15.87
CA SER A 212 -15.88 -7.10 -16.94
C SER A 212 -17.34 -7.48 -17.23
N GLY A 213 -18.25 -6.51 -17.06
CA GLY A 213 -19.69 -6.69 -17.28
C GLY A 213 -20.46 -7.31 -16.11
N ALA A 214 -19.79 -7.75 -15.04
CA ALA A 214 -20.46 -8.29 -13.86
C ALA A 214 -20.92 -7.18 -12.90
N THR A 215 -22.12 -7.34 -12.33
CA THR A 215 -22.68 -6.45 -11.31
C THR A 215 -22.33 -6.88 -9.89
N GLN A 216 -22.03 -8.17 -9.70
CA GLN A 216 -21.62 -8.74 -8.42
C GLN A 216 -20.15 -9.17 -8.48
N PRO A 217 -19.39 -8.98 -7.39
CA PRO A 217 -18.02 -9.44 -7.34
C PRO A 217 -17.95 -10.96 -7.20
N VAL A 218 -16.89 -11.54 -7.75
CA VAL A 218 -16.46 -12.90 -7.43
C VAL A 218 -15.73 -12.85 -6.08
N THR A 219 -16.07 -13.78 -5.18
CA THR A 219 -15.53 -13.84 -3.81
C THR A 219 -14.94 -15.21 -3.53
N GLY A 220 -14.08 -15.32 -2.52
CA GLY A 220 -13.29 -16.52 -2.25
C GLY A 220 -11.96 -16.51 -3.00
N ARG A 221 -11.25 -17.63 -2.96
CA ARG A 221 -9.94 -17.78 -3.60
C ARG A 221 -10.09 -17.85 -5.10
N SER A 222 -9.47 -16.90 -5.76
CA SER A 222 -9.56 -16.70 -7.19
C SER A 222 -8.18 -16.88 -7.80
N LEU A 223 -8.06 -17.81 -8.76
CA LEU A 223 -6.89 -17.98 -9.60
C LEU A 223 -7.13 -17.28 -10.94
N PHE A 224 -6.28 -16.32 -11.28
CA PHE A 224 -6.32 -15.63 -12.56
C PHE A 224 -5.25 -16.17 -13.51
N LEU A 225 -5.67 -16.61 -14.70
CA LEU A 225 -4.80 -17.10 -15.76
C LEU A 225 -4.81 -16.17 -16.96
N SER A 226 -3.62 -15.68 -17.33
CA SER A 226 -3.44 -14.76 -18.44
C SER A 226 -3.35 -15.49 -19.79
N VAL A 227 -4.35 -15.30 -20.65
CA VAL A 227 -4.39 -15.88 -22.00
C VAL A 227 -3.22 -15.44 -22.87
N PRO A 228 -2.83 -14.15 -22.91
CA PRO A 228 -1.65 -13.70 -23.66
C PRO A 228 -0.38 -14.52 -23.42
N TYR A 229 -0.11 -14.90 -22.18
CA TYR A 229 1.07 -15.71 -21.84
C TYR A 229 0.83 -17.20 -22.10
N MET A 230 -0.34 -17.74 -21.71
CA MET A 230 -0.67 -19.16 -21.94
C MET A 230 -0.54 -19.58 -23.40
N ALA A 231 -0.72 -18.66 -24.35
CA ALA A 231 -0.54 -18.91 -25.79
C ALA A 231 0.87 -19.43 -26.17
N PHE A 232 1.88 -19.15 -25.34
CA PHE A 232 3.28 -19.51 -25.56
C PHE A 232 3.82 -20.49 -24.53
N MET A 233 2.99 -21.00 -23.61
CA MET A 233 3.44 -21.89 -22.54
C MET A 233 3.13 -23.34 -22.84
N SER A 234 3.99 -24.26 -22.42
CA SER A 234 3.64 -25.69 -22.40
C SER A 234 2.73 -26.02 -21.21
N ARG A 235 2.07 -27.17 -21.24
CA ARG A 235 1.22 -27.65 -20.14
C ARG A 235 2.00 -27.74 -18.83
N ASP A 236 3.24 -28.20 -18.88
CA ASP A 236 4.11 -28.34 -17.71
C ASP A 236 4.54 -26.98 -17.15
N GLU A 237 4.85 -26.01 -18.01
CA GLU A 237 5.16 -24.64 -17.56
C GLU A 237 3.94 -23.97 -16.93
N LEU A 238 2.75 -24.11 -17.52
CA LEU A 238 1.52 -23.60 -16.91
C LEU A 238 1.24 -24.30 -15.57
N ALA A 239 1.50 -25.61 -15.46
CA ALA A 239 1.38 -26.33 -14.20
C ALA A 239 2.32 -25.75 -13.12
N VAL A 240 3.56 -25.39 -13.49
CA VAL A 240 4.48 -24.71 -12.57
C VAL A 240 3.90 -23.38 -12.10
N VAL A 241 3.45 -22.54 -13.02
CA VAL A 241 2.88 -21.22 -12.67
C VAL A 241 1.66 -21.38 -11.79
N ILE A 242 0.72 -22.26 -12.11
CA ILE A 242 -0.46 -22.54 -11.26
C ILE A 242 -0.02 -23.01 -9.86
N GLY A 243 0.96 -23.92 -9.79
CA GLY A 243 1.46 -24.42 -8.51
C GLY A 243 2.10 -23.32 -7.66
N HIS A 244 2.86 -22.42 -8.29
CA HIS A 244 3.44 -21.24 -7.67
C HIS A 244 2.35 -20.30 -7.13
N GLU A 245 1.36 -19.93 -7.96
CA GLU A 245 0.28 -19.02 -7.56
C GLU A 245 -0.54 -19.60 -6.39
N LEU A 246 -0.88 -20.88 -6.44
CA LEU A 246 -1.64 -21.55 -5.38
C LEU A 246 -0.80 -21.81 -4.12
N ALA A 247 0.54 -21.80 -4.21
CA ALA A 247 1.40 -21.86 -3.04
C ALA A 247 1.20 -20.63 -2.14
N HIS A 248 0.79 -19.49 -2.70
CA HIS A 248 0.42 -18.32 -1.89
C HIS A 248 -0.86 -18.51 -1.07
N PHE A 249 -1.73 -19.46 -1.42
CA PHE A 249 -2.83 -19.91 -0.58
C PHE A 249 -2.43 -21.04 0.39
N THR A 250 -1.25 -21.63 0.20
CA THR A 250 -0.85 -22.85 0.90
C THR A 250 0.52 -22.68 1.53
N GLY A 251 0.52 -22.18 2.76
CA GLY A 251 1.69 -22.07 3.61
C GLY A 251 1.25 -22.02 5.06
N ALA A 252 2.15 -22.34 6.00
CA ALA A 252 1.84 -22.37 7.43
C ALA A 252 1.30 -21.02 7.98
N ASP A 253 1.51 -19.93 7.23
CA ASP A 253 1.29 -18.55 7.68
C ASP A 253 0.50 -17.69 6.68
N THR A 254 -0.37 -18.26 5.82
CA THR A 254 -1.11 -17.48 4.82
C THR A 254 -1.93 -16.34 5.42
N GLU A 255 -2.55 -16.55 6.58
CA GLU A 255 -3.26 -15.49 7.29
C GLU A 255 -2.31 -14.35 7.69
N TYR A 256 -1.12 -14.68 8.19
CA TYR A 256 -0.12 -13.70 8.61
C TYR A 256 0.42 -12.90 7.41
N THR A 257 0.74 -13.57 6.30
CA THR A 257 1.23 -12.91 5.08
C THR A 257 0.17 -12.01 4.46
N LEU A 258 -1.08 -12.47 4.34
CA LEU A 258 -2.18 -11.65 3.82
C LEU A 258 -2.51 -10.46 4.73
N LYS A 259 -2.38 -10.62 6.05
CA LYS A 259 -2.53 -9.52 7.00
C LYS A 259 -1.42 -8.49 6.84
N PHE A 260 -0.16 -8.94 6.73
CA PHE A 260 0.98 -8.05 6.50
C PHE A 260 0.85 -7.28 5.19
N ALA A 261 0.57 -7.96 4.07
CA ALA A 261 0.43 -7.34 2.75
C ALA A 261 -0.64 -6.23 2.73
N ARG A 262 -1.79 -6.45 3.38
CA ARG A 262 -2.86 -5.42 3.49
C ARG A 262 -2.42 -4.20 4.29
N ILE A 263 -1.76 -4.43 5.41
CA ILE A 263 -1.26 -3.37 6.30
C ILE A 263 -0.14 -2.57 5.61
N TYR A 264 0.78 -3.26 4.94
CA TYR A 264 1.86 -2.65 4.19
C TYR A 264 1.34 -1.83 3.00
N ALA A 265 0.44 -2.38 2.19
CA ALA A 265 -0.19 -1.67 1.08
C ALA A 265 -0.93 -0.41 1.55
N ARG A 266 -1.63 -0.48 2.69
CA ARG A 266 -2.27 0.69 3.31
C ARG A 266 -1.24 1.76 3.64
N ALA A 267 -0.12 1.42 4.26
CA ALA A 267 0.92 2.39 4.61
C ALA A 267 1.50 3.08 3.37
N HIS A 268 1.70 2.33 2.28
CA HIS A 268 2.20 2.87 1.01
C HIS A 268 1.18 3.79 0.32
N GLN A 269 -0.10 3.40 0.27
CA GLN A 269 -1.18 4.25 -0.26
C GLN A 269 -1.30 5.58 0.49
N HIS A 270 -1.07 5.59 1.80
CA HIS A 270 -1.05 6.83 2.57
C HIS A 270 0.16 7.70 2.22
N TYR A 271 1.33 7.08 2.02
CA TYR A 271 2.52 7.79 1.56
C TYR A 271 2.29 8.43 0.18
N GLU A 272 1.74 7.68 -0.77
CA GLU A 272 1.41 8.17 -2.12
C GLU A 272 0.34 9.25 -2.11
N ALA A 273 -0.71 9.12 -1.30
CA ALA A 273 -1.73 10.18 -1.17
C ALA A 273 -1.12 11.51 -0.69
N MET A 274 -0.10 11.46 0.17
CA MET A 274 0.65 12.65 0.62
C MET A 274 1.64 13.20 -0.41
N ASP A 275 2.01 12.40 -1.40
CA ASP A 275 2.92 12.76 -2.50
C ASP A 275 2.14 13.34 -3.70
N LEU A 276 0.99 12.75 -4.03
CA LEU A 276 0.07 13.26 -5.05
C LEU A 276 -0.56 14.61 -4.66
N ASP A 277 -0.77 14.86 -3.37
CA ASP A 277 -1.18 16.18 -2.88
C ASP A 277 -0.12 17.27 -3.08
N GLU A 278 1.15 16.90 -3.32
CA GLU A 278 2.28 17.82 -3.57
C GLU A 278 2.48 18.15 -5.06
N ASN A 279 2.17 17.21 -5.96
CA ASN A 279 2.45 17.32 -7.40
C ASN A 279 1.29 17.84 -8.26
N GLU A 280 0.05 17.84 -7.74
CA GLU A 280 -1.13 18.24 -8.50
C GLU A 280 -1.43 19.74 -8.31
N ASN A 281 -1.50 20.50 -9.41
CA ASN A 281 -1.68 21.97 -9.45
C ASN A 281 -3.12 22.41 -9.09
N ASP A 282 -3.76 21.79 -8.10
CA ASP A 282 -5.07 22.15 -7.59
C ASP A 282 -4.95 23.23 -6.50
N SER A 283 -5.47 24.41 -6.79
CA SER A 283 -5.46 25.59 -5.92
C SER A 283 -6.23 25.40 -4.60
N ARG A 284 -6.87 24.24 -4.39
CA ARG A 284 -7.58 23.85 -3.17
C ARG A 284 -6.72 23.06 -2.18
N LYS A 285 -5.50 22.64 -2.55
CA LYS A 285 -4.60 21.89 -1.67
C LYS A 285 -3.63 22.83 -0.94
N GLY A 286 -3.38 22.54 0.34
CA GLY A 286 -2.51 23.35 1.19
C GLY A 286 -1.05 23.32 0.72
N PRO A 287 -0.18 24.20 1.22
CA PRO A 287 1.18 24.29 0.70
C PRO A 287 2.00 23.03 1.02
N PRO A 288 2.82 22.51 0.08
CA PRO A 288 3.63 21.29 0.18
C PRO A 288 4.43 21.09 1.48
N TRP A 289 4.99 22.18 2.02
CA TRP A 289 5.80 22.14 3.25
C TRP A 289 4.99 21.76 4.49
N LEU A 290 3.67 21.86 4.45
CA LEU A 290 2.79 21.55 5.58
C LEU A 290 2.67 20.03 5.81
N THR A 291 2.78 19.23 4.76
CA THR A 291 2.72 17.76 4.82
C THR A 291 4.09 17.08 4.82
N ALA A 292 5.15 17.81 4.43
CA ALA A 292 6.51 17.27 4.33
C ALA A 292 7.03 16.55 5.59
N PRO A 293 6.84 17.04 6.82
CA PRO A 293 7.29 16.33 8.02
C PRO A 293 6.57 15.00 8.25
N ALA A 294 5.27 14.94 7.96
CA ALA A 294 4.48 13.71 8.09
C ALA A 294 4.91 12.69 7.03
N ARG A 295 5.13 13.13 5.79
CA ARG A 295 5.62 12.30 4.69
C ARG A 295 7.00 11.71 5.01
N ALA A 296 7.94 12.54 5.48
CA ALA A 296 9.27 12.10 5.87
C ALA A 296 9.23 11.04 6.99
N LEU A 297 8.29 11.16 7.93
CA LEU A 297 8.12 10.18 9.00
C LEU A 297 7.54 8.84 8.49
N VAL A 298 6.60 8.87 7.55
CA VAL A 298 6.08 7.65 6.91
C VAL A 298 7.16 6.97 6.07
N ALA A 299 7.93 7.74 5.28
CA ALA A 299 9.10 7.20 4.55
C ALA A 299 10.14 6.60 5.51
N TYR A 300 10.39 7.26 6.63
CA TYR A 300 11.29 6.74 7.66
C TYR A 300 10.77 5.42 8.24
N PHE A 301 9.47 5.32 8.51
CA PHE A 301 8.86 4.07 8.96
C PHE A 301 9.04 2.96 7.92
N LEU A 302 8.64 3.18 6.67
CA LEU A 302 8.73 2.17 5.60
C LEU A 302 10.18 1.71 5.38
N SER A 303 11.11 2.65 5.22
CA SER A 303 12.54 2.35 5.01
C SER A 303 13.21 1.52 6.09
N ASN A 304 12.75 1.59 7.34
CA ASN A 304 13.29 0.75 8.42
C ASN A 304 12.82 -0.71 8.33
N PHE A 305 11.75 -1.00 7.58
CA PHE A 305 11.22 -2.33 7.37
C PHE A 305 11.55 -2.90 5.99
N ASP A 306 11.89 -2.07 5.01
CA ASP A 306 12.16 -2.47 3.61
C ASP A 306 13.05 -3.71 3.49
N LEU A 307 14.17 -3.75 4.21
CA LEU A 307 15.08 -4.89 4.17
C LEU A 307 14.41 -6.20 4.61
N ALA A 308 13.63 -6.14 5.69
CA ALA A 308 12.92 -7.31 6.21
C ALA A 308 11.79 -7.72 5.27
N VAL A 309 11.05 -6.76 4.72
CA VAL A 309 10.00 -7.02 3.73
C VAL A 309 10.58 -7.69 2.50
N GLN A 310 11.65 -7.15 1.93
CA GLN A 310 12.33 -7.72 0.77
C GLN A 310 12.88 -9.12 1.08
N HIS A 311 13.51 -9.32 2.24
CA HIS A 311 14.04 -10.62 2.64
C HIS A 311 12.94 -11.68 2.73
N TRP A 312 11.88 -11.42 3.50
CA TRP A 312 10.81 -12.39 3.71
C TRP A 312 9.91 -12.58 2.48
N SER A 313 9.77 -11.56 1.63
CA SER A 313 9.12 -11.69 0.33
C SER A 313 9.91 -12.65 -0.56
N ARG A 314 11.25 -12.49 -0.65
CA ARG A 314 12.11 -13.38 -1.43
C ARG A 314 12.03 -14.84 -0.96
N ASP A 315 12.08 -15.07 0.35
CA ASP A 315 11.95 -16.42 0.91
C ASP A 315 10.58 -17.06 0.58
N ARG A 316 9.50 -16.26 0.57
CA ARG A 316 8.17 -16.74 0.18
C ARG A 316 8.14 -17.09 -1.31
N GLU A 317 8.76 -16.29 -2.16
CA GLU A 317 8.87 -16.56 -3.59
C GLU A 317 9.65 -17.85 -3.89
N PHE A 318 10.79 -18.06 -3.23
CA PHE A 318 11.56 -19.31 -3.40
C PHE A 318 10.79 -20.55 -2.94
N LEU A 319 10.00 -20.44 -1.86
CA LEU A 319 9.12 -21.53 -1.43
C LEU A 319 8.01 -21.77 -2.45
N ALA A 320 7.39 -20.72 -2.98
CA ALA A 320 6.36 -20.84 -4.01
C ALA A 320 6.93 -21.44 -5.31
N ASP A 321 8.15 -21.08 -5.69
CA ASP A 321 8.88 -21.68 -6.82
C ASP A 321 9.12 -23.16 -6.62
N ALA A 322 9.56 -23.57 -5.42
CA ALA A 322 9.77 -24.98 -5.11
C ALA A 322 8.46 -25.79 -5.19
N VAL A 323 7.35 -25.21 -4.70
CA VAL A 323 6.01 -25.81 -4.79
C VAL A 323 5.53 -25.88 -6.24
N GLY A 324 5.72 -24.81 -7.01
CA GLY A 324 5.43 -24.77 -8.45
C GLY A 324 6.24 -25.80 -9.24
N ALA A 325 7.55 -25.90 -9.00
CA ALA A 325 8.40 -26.89 -9.65
C ALA A 325 7.96 -28.33 -9.34
N ALA A 326 7.44 -28.59 -8.14
CA ALA A 326 6.87 -29.89 -7.78
C ALA A 326 5.59 -30.24 -8.56
N ALA A 327 4.88 -29.24 -9.11
CA ALA A 327 3.68 -29.43 -9.93
C ALA A 327 3.97 -30.00 -11.33
N ALA A 328 5.22 -29.92 -11.81
CA ALA A 328 5.62 -30.43 -13.12
C ALA A 328 6.52 -31.68 -13.02
N PRO A 329 6.55 -32.54 -14.05
CA PRO A 329 7.46 -33.70 -14.14
C PRO A 329 8.94 -33.35 -14.03
N SER A 330 9.34 -32.20 -14.59
CA SER A 330 10.73 -31.79 -14.69
C SER A 330 10.92 -30.38 -14.10
N PRO A 331 11.96 -30.16 -13.27
CA PRO A 331 12.28 -28.83 -12.75
C PRO A 331 12.73 -27.87 -13.87
N ALA A 332 13.12 -28.39 -15.04
CA ALA A 332 13.41 -27.58 -16.23
C ALA A 332 12.20 -26.72 -16.66
N ALA A 333 10.98 -27.23 -16.48
CA ALA A 333 9.76 -26.48 -16.82
C ALA A 333 9.64 -25.20 -15.99
N ALA A 334 10.13 -25.20 -14.75
CA ALA A 334 10.10 -24.02 -13.89
C ALA A 334 11.09 -22.96 -14.38
N ALA A 335 12.33 -23.34 -14.71
CA ALA A 335 13.30 -22.41 -15.27
C ALA A 335 12.83 -21.82 -16.60
N ILE A 336 12.24 -22.64 -17.48
CA ILE A 336 11.67 -22.18 -18.75
C ILE A 336 10.49 -21.23 -18.51
N ALA A 337 9.55 -21.59 -17.62
CA ALA A 337 8.42 -20.73 -17.29
C ALA A 337 8.88 -19.37 -16.78
N LEU A 338 9.84 -19.34 -15.84
CA LEU A 338 10.40 -18.11 -15.28
C LEU A 338 11.06 -17.23 -16.35
N MET A 339 11.95 -17.81 -17.16
CA MET A 339 12.62 -17.10 -18.25
C MET A 339 11.61 -16.58 -19.30
N ARG A 340 10.65 -17.41 -19.70
CA ARG A 340 9.69 -17.08 -20.75
C ARG A 340 8.73 -15.98 -20.32
N THR A 341 8.18 -16.03 -19.10
CA THR A 341 7.27 -14.97 -18.63
C THR A 341 7.99 -13.62 -18.52
N THR A 342 9.20 -13.59 -17.94
CA THR A 342 9.99 -12.35 -17.85
C THR A 342 10.33 -11.79 -19.24
N THR A 343 10.72 -12.65 -20.18
CA THR A 343 11.07 -12.22 -21.54
C THR A 343 9.85 -11.74 -22.33
N LEU A 344 8.72 -12.46 -22.24
CA LEU A 344 7.50 -12.11 -22.94
C LEU A 344 6.86 -10.82 -22.41
N ALA A 345 7.06 -10.48 -21.13
CA ALA A 345 6.52 -9.25 -20.56
C ALA A 345 6.90 -7.99 -21.34
N HIS A 346 8.15 -7.90 -21.82
CA HIS A 346 8.63 -6.77 -22.64
C HIS A 346 7.89 -6.59 -23.95
N VAL A 347 7.21 -7.62 -24.45
CA VAL A 347 6.44 -7.58 -25.69
C VAL A 347 4.95 -7.53 -25.41
N ILE A 348 4.46 -8.32 -24.45
CA ILE A 348 3.04 -8.47 -24.14
C ILE A 348 2.51 -7.24 -23.39
N GLU A 349 3.23 -6.72 -22.40
CA GLU A 349 2.73 -5.61 -21.57
C GLU A 349 2.45 -4.33 -22.35
N PRO A 350 3.33 -3.87 -23.27
CA PRO A 350 3.03 -2.70 -24.10
C PRO A 350 1.74 -2.88 -24.91
N VAL A 351 1.51 -4.08 -25.45
CA VAL A 351 0.29 -4.40 -26.22
C VAL A 351 -0.94 -4.35 -25.32
N LEU A 352 -0.87 -4.93 -24.12
CA LEU A 352 -1.97 -4.89 -23.14
C LEU A 352 -2.24 -3.48 -22.64
N HIS A 353 -1.18 -2.69 -22.39
CA HIS A 353 -1.30 -1.28 -22.01
C HIS A 353 -1.97 -0.45 -23.10
N THR A 354 -1.56 -0.62 -24.37
CA THR A 354 -2.23 0.04 -25.51
C THR A 354 -3.69 -0.39 -25.64
N PHE A 355 -4.00 -1.68 -25.44
CA PHE A 355 -5.37 -2.18 -25.47
C PHE A 355 -6.24 -1.55 -24.36
N ALA A 356 -5.72 -1.46 -23.13
CA ALA A 356 -6.38 -0.82 -22.02
C ALA A 356 -6.58 0.69 -22.27
N TYR A 357 -5.55 1.38 -22.76
CA TYR A 357 -5.60 2.80 -23.14
C TYR A 357 -6.67 3.08 -24.21
N ASN A 358 -6.85 2.16 -25.15
CA ASN A 358 -7.87 2.25 -26.20
C ASN A 358 -9.28 1.80 -25.76
N GLY A 359 -9.53 1.68 -24.45
CA GLY A 359 -10.83 1.30 -23.90
C GLY A 359 -11.22 -0.15 -24.19
N GLY A 360 -10.25 -1.05 -24.27
CA GLY A 360 -10.48 -2.47 -24.52
C GLY A 360 -10.75 -2.80 -25.98
N ARG A 361 -10.21 -2.00 -26.91
CA ARG A 361 -10.33 -2.23 -28.35
C ARG A 361 -8.97 -2.55 -28.95
N SER A 362 -8.90 -3.66 -29.67
CA SER A 362 -7.73 -4.00 -30.47
C SER A 362 -7.85 -3.39 -31.87
N SER A 363 -6.74 -2.89 -32.40
CA SER A 363 -6.61 -2.45 -33.79
C SER A 363 -6.54 -3.64 -34.76
N HIS A 364 -6.23 -4.84 -34.27
CA HIS A 364 -6.12 -6.03 -35.10
C HIS A 364 -7.51 -6.69 -35.28
N PRO A 365 -7.91 -7.07 -36.50
CA PRO A 365 -9.23 -7.67 -36.77
C PRO A 365 -9.50 -8.96 -35.98
N GLY A 366 -8.46 -9.74 -35.69
CA GLY A 366 -8.51 -10.94 -34.86
C GLY A 366 -8.56 -10.70 -33.34
N GLY A 367 -8.70 -9.46 -32.89
CA GLY A 367 -8.74 -9.10 -31.47
C GLY A 367 -7.38 -9.03 -30.79
N LEU A 368 -7.38 -8.91 -29.45
CA LEU A 368 -6.17 -8.69 -28.65
C LEU A 368 -5.17 -9.84 -28.72
N LEU A 369 -5.64 -11.09 -28.65
CA LEU A 369 -4.75 -12.25 -28.71
C LEU A 369 -3.99 -12.26 -30.05
N ALA A 370 -4.65 -11.93 -31.16
CA ALA A 370 -3.99 -11.83 -32.44
C ALA A 370 -2.94 -10.70 -32.48
N SER A 371 -3.21 -9.55 -31.84
CA SER A 371 -2.19 -8.48 -31.67
C SER A 371 -0.97 -8.97 -30.88
N VAL A 372 -1.20 -9.75 -29.82
CA VAL A 372 -0.11 -10.32 -29.01
C VAL A 372 0.71 -11.32 -29.85
N LEU A 373 0.04 -12.24 -30.57
CA LEU A 373 0.71 -13.20 -31.44
C LEU A 373 1.56 -12.51 -32.51
N GLU A 374 1.01 -11.47 -33.15
CA GLU A 374 1.74 -10.68 -34.14
C GLU A 374 2.95 -9.95 -33.52
N ALA A 375 2.77 -9.31 -32.36
CA ALA A 375 3.84 -8.60 -31.67
C ALA A 375 5.00 -9.52 -31.27
N VAL A 376 4.71 -10.72 -30.75
CA VAL A 376 5.75 -11.71 -30.38
C VAL A 376 6.45 -12.26 -31.62
N ALA A 377 5.72 -12.53 -32.70
CA ALA A 377 6.33 -12.98 -33.96
C ALA A 377 7.28 -11.92 -34.55
N GLN A 378 6.88 -10.64 -34.49
CA GLN A 378 7.64 -9.50 -35.02
C GLN A 378 8.70 -8.95 -34.05
N ALA A 379 8.77 -9.44 -32.82
CA ALA A 379 9.72 -8.96 -31.82
C ALA A 379 11.16 -9.05 -32.38
N PRO A 380 11.96 -7.97 -32.33
CA PRO A 380 13.31 -7.98 -32.89
C PRO A 380 14.19 -8.99 -32.16
N GLU A 381 14.00 -9.14 -30.85
CA GLU A 381 14.78 -10.02 -29.99
C GLU A 381 13.91 -10.57 -28.85
N LEU A 382 14.11 -11.85 -28.52
CA LEU A 382 13.50 -12.55 -27.39
C LEU A 382 14.60 -13.40 -26.74
N ASP A 383 15.54 -12.72 -26.09
CA ASP A 383 16.70 -13.33 -25.42
C ASP A 383 16.50 -13.31 -23.90
N PRO A 384 16.14 -14.45 -23.28
CA PRO A 384 15.96 -14.53 -21.84
C PRO A 384 17.20 -14.19 -21.04
N LEU A 385 18.40 -14.37 -21.60
CA LEU A 385 19.64 -14.10 -20.88
C LEU A 385 19.81 -12.61 -20.56
N LYS A 386 19.22 -11.71 -21.35
CA LYS A 386 19.25 -10.27 -21.08
C LYS A 386 18.38 -9.84 -19.91
N HIS A 387 17.41 -10.67 -19.54
CA HIS A 387 16.38 -10.36 -18.55
C HIS A 387 16.51 -11.20 -17.27
N LEU A 388 17.60 -11.95 -17.11
CA LEU A 388 17.82 -12.81 -15.94
C LEU A 388 17.92 -12.02 -14.63
N GLU A 389 18.49 -10.82 -14.66
CA GLU A 389 18.62 -9.95 -13.49
C GLU A 389 17.34 -9.15 -13.19
N GLU A 390 16.31 -9.29 -14.04
CA GLU A 390 15.04 -8.60 -13.88
C GLU A 390 14.06 -9.42 -13.05
N SER A 391 13.19 -8.70 -12.35
CA SER A 391 12.06 -9.23 -11.61
C SER A 391 10.86 -9.43 -12.52
N GLN A 392 10.09 -10.49 -12.29
CA GLN A 392 8.80 -10.66 -12.97
C GLN A 392 7.84 -9.51 -12.60
N PRO A 393 7.05 -9.03 -13.56
CA PRO A 393 6.04 -8.02 -13.29
C PRO A 393 4.83 -8.64 -12.58
N HIS A 394 4.44 -8.04 -11.46
CA HIS A 394 3.24 -8.41 -10.72
C HIS A 394 2.54 -7.16 -10.16
N PRO A 395 1.18 -7.10 -10.15
CA PRO A 395 0.47 -5.87 -9.84
C PRO A 395 0.61 -5.39 -8.38
N ARG A 396 1.07 -6.25 -7.46
CA ARG A 396 1.05 -5.98 -6.01
C ARG A 396 2.30 -6.41 -5.25
N GLU A 397 3.23 -7.11 -5.89
CA GLU A 397 4.40 -7.72 -5.22
C GLU A 397 5.64 -7.56 -6.12
N SER A 398 6.81 -7.44 -5.50
CA SER A 398 8.09 -7.43 -6.21
C SER A 398 8.73 -8.80 -6.05
N HIS A 399 9.05 -9.45 -7.17
CA HIS A 399 9.71 -10.75 -7.17
C HIS A 399 11.24 -10.60 -7.10
N PRO A 400 11.98 -11.55 -6.52
CA PRO A 400 13.43 -11.63 -6.75
C PRO A 400 13.75 -11.76 -8.24
N PRO A 401 14.96 -11.35 -8.66
CA PRO A 401 15.45 -11.56 -10.01
C PRO A 401 15.27 -12.99 -10.50
N THR A 402 14.94 -13.14 -11.78
CA THR A 402 14.70 -14.43 -12.44
C THR A 402 15.86 -15.41 -12.21
N GLN A 403 17.10 -14.94 -12.28
CA GLN A 403 18.30 -15.73 -12.03
C GLN A 403 18.32 -16.35 -10.63
N GLN A 404 18.06 -15.54 -9.60
CA GLN A 404 18.10 -16.02 -8.21
C GLN A 404 17.05 -17.10 -7.94
N ARG A 405 15.88 -16.98 -8.59
CA ARG A 405 14.79 -17.96 -8.49
C ARG A 405 15.18 -19.28 -9.16
N ILE A 406 15.82 -19.23 -10.34
CA ILE A 406 16.32 -20.42 -11.03
C ILE A 406 17.45 -21.10 -10.26
N GLU A 407 18.37 -20.31 -9.69
CA GLU A 407 19.45 -20.81 -8.83
C GLU A 407 18.90 -21.50 -7.57
N ALA A 408 17.87 -20.93 -6.93
CA ALA A 408 17.21 -21.52 -5.76
C ALA A 408 16.53 -22.86 -6.07
N LEU A 409 16.07 -23.05 -7.31
CA LEU A 409 15.53 -24.33 -7.80
C LEU A 409 16.61 -25.38 -8.09
N GLY A 410 17.90 -25.01 -8.07
CA GLY A 410 19.02 -25.90 -8.37
C GLY A 410 19.09 -26.33 -9.84
N VAL A 411 18.49 -25.56 -10.76
CA VAL A 411 18.48 -25.87 -12.19
C VAL A 411 19.65 -25.17 -12.87
N ALA A 412 20.55 -25.94 -13.48
CA ALA A 412 21.64 -25.39 -14.27
C ALA A 412 21.12 -24.85 -15.61
N LEU A 413 21.32 -23.55 -15.86
CA LEU A 413 21.03 -22.94 -17.16
C LEU A 413 21.91 -23.55 -18.25
N ASN A 414 21.29 -24.00 -19.33
CA ASN A 414 21.97 -24.53 -20.51
C ASN A 414 21.32 -23.99 -21.80
N ALA A 415 21.98 -24.20 -22.93
CA ALA A 415 21.53 -23.67 -24.22
C ALA A 415 20.13 -24.16 -24.62
N ASP A 416 19.76 -25.40 -24.28
CA ASP A 416 18.47 -25.97 -24.65
C ASP A 416 17.31 -25.32 -23.88
N LEU A 417 17.51 -25.00 -22.60
CA LEU A 417 16.51 -24.28 -21.79
C LEU A 417 16.32 -22.85 -22.29
N VAL A 418 17.42 -22.16 -22.63
CA VAL A 418 17.36 -20.80 -23.19
C VAL A 418 16.65 -20.81 -24.54
N LEU A 419 17.02 -21.73 -25.44
CA LEU A 419 16.38 -21.88 -26.74
C LEU A 419 14.88 -22.17 -26.60
N SER A 420 14.52 -23.03 -25.65
CA SER A 420 13.11 -23.32 -25.35
C SER A 420 12.39 -22.05 -24.88
N ALA A 421 12.95 -21.30 -23.93
CA ALA A 421 12.34 -20.08 -23.40
C ALA A 421 12.23 -18.96 -24.44
N SER A 422 13.15 -18.91 -25.42
CA SER A 422 13.14 -17.97 -26.56
C SER A 422 12.13 -18.29 -27.67
N SER A 423 11.39 -19.40 -27.58
CA SER A 423 10.44 -19.79 -28.63
C SER A 423 9.37 -18.72 -28.85
N ARG A 424 9.19 -18.34 -30.13
CA ARG A 424 8.14 -17.42 -30.58
C ARG A 424 6.86 -18.14 -31.02
N GLU A 425 6.96 -19.45 -31.19
CA GLU A 425 5.86 -20.26 -31.72
C GLU A 425 4.79 -20.47 -30.64
N PRO A 426 3.50 -20.25 -30.97
CA PRO A 426 2.41 -20.60 -30.06
C PRO A 426 2.45 -22.10 -29.73
N SER A 427 2.27 -22.45 -28.47
CA SER A 427 2.44 -23.83 -27.98
C SER A 427 1.29 -24.77 -28.33
N GLY A 428 0.15 -24.23 -28.79
CA GLY A 428 -1.10 -24.98 -28.95
C GLY A 428 -1.87 -25.23 -27.63
N LEU A 429 -1.34 -24.79 -26.49
CA LEU A 429 -1.92 -25.05 -25.17
C LEU A 429 -3.37 -24.55 -25.02
N LEU A 430 -3.70 -23.40 -25.63
CA LEU A 430 -5.06 -22.87 -25.60
C LEU A 430 -6.08 -23.82 -26.27
N GLU A 431 -5.69 -24.50 -27.35
CA GLU A 431 -6.53 -25.51 -28.00
C GLU A 431 -6.61 -26.78 -27.18
N GLU A 432 -5.47 -27.22 -26.62
CA GLU A 432 -5.40 -28.36 -25.73
C GLU A 432 -6.39 -28.19 -24.56
N LEU A 433 -6.45 -27.00 -23.96
CA LEU A 433 -7.32 -26.66 -22.85
C LEU A 433 -8.77 -26.32 -23.23
N GLY A 434 -9.09 -26.22 -24.53
CA GLY A 434 -10.42 -25.88 -25.02
C GLY A 434 -10.81 -24.41 -24.82
N LEU A 435 -9.85 -23.50 -24.94
CA LEU A 435 -10.02 -22.05 -24.73
C LEU A 435 -10.01 -21.22 -26.04
N ARG A 436 -9.91 -21.85 -27.22
CA ARG A 436 -10.00 -21.17 -28.52
C ARG A 436 -11.43 -21.02 -29.03
#